data_AF-A0A0Q8NYA3-F1
#
_entry.id   AF-A0A0Q8NYA3-F1
#
_cell.length_a   1.000
_cell.length_b   1.000
_cell.length_c   1.000
_cell.angle_alpha   90.00
_cell.angle_beta   90.00
_cell.angle_gamma   90.00
#
_symmetry.space_group_name_H-M   'P 1'
#
loop_
_entity.id
_entity.type
_entity.pdbx_description
1 polymer ?
#
loop_
_entity_poly.entity_id
_entity_poly.type
_entity_poly.pdbx_seq_one_letter_code
_entity_poly.pdbx_strand_id
1 'polypeptide(L)'
;MPLVTDFAEQLSRALYQLDRKEYGHDLSQDAFLCTRAALVAATGRAVFGSVLQDPAAFAPFAIDHIWAESLLYTPERAYERTTGKERGRDTRHSFESYANTEG
;
A
#
# COMPACT_ATOMS: atom_id res chain seq x y z
N MET A 1 -13.42 -12.49 -12.45
CA MET A 1 -13.69 -11.12 -11.97
C MET A 1 -12.41 -10.28 -12.12
N PRO A 2 -12.01 -9.92 -13.35
CA PRO A 2 -10.68 -9.36 -13.62
C PRO A 2 -10.44 -8.05 -12.87
N LEU A 3 -11.43 -7.17 -12.82
CA LEU A 3 -11.30 -5.83 -12.22
C LEU A 3 -10.87 -5.81 -10.76
N VAL A 4 -11.41 -6.70 -9.91
CA VAL A 4 -11.03 -6.77 -8.49
C VAL A 4 -9.61 -7.32 -8.32
N THR A 5 -9.25 -8.32 -9.14
CA THR A 5 -7.90 -8.87 -9.15
C THR A 5 -6.89 -7.85 -9.67
N ASP A 6 -7.21 -7.13 -10.75
CA ASP A 6 -6.35 -6.11 -11.34
C ASP A 6 -6.15 -4.94 -10.36
N PHE A 7 -7.20 -4.53 -9.65
CA PHE A 7 -7.08 -3.53 -8.59
C PHE A 7 -6.20 -4.02 -7.43
N ALA A 8 -6.38 -5.27 -6.97
CA ALA A 8 -5.55 -5.85 -5.92
C ALA A 8 -4.06 -5.88 -6.31
N GLU A 9 -3.76 -6.27 -7.55
CA GLU A 9 -2.40 -6.30 -8.09
C GLU A 9 -1.79 -4.90 -8.22
N GLN A 10 -2.57 -3.92 -8.67
CA GLN A 10 -2.10 -2.54 -8.78
C GLN A 10 -1.81 -1.93 -7.41
N LEU A 11 -2.70 -2.14 -6.43
CA LEU A 11 -2.52 -1.70 -5.05
C LEU A 11 -1.29 -2.37 -4.44
N SER A 12 -1.18 -3.69 -4.57
CA SER A 12 -0.05 -4.46 -4.07
C SER A 12 1.28 -3.97 -4.65
N ARG A 13 1.35 -3.78 -5.97
CA ARG A 13 2.54 -3.24 -6.64
C ARG A 13 2.91 -1.84 -6.15
N ALA A 14 1.94 -0.95 -5.98
CA ALA A 14 2.19 0.42 -5.52
C ALA A 14 2.76 0.43 -4.09
N LEU A 15 2.18 -0.38 -3.20
CA LEU A 15 2.67 -0.52 -1.82
C LEU A 15 4.07 -1.16 -1.76
N TYR A 16 4.34 -2.13 -2.63
CA TYR A 16 5.65 -2.77 -2.74
C TYR A 16 6.75 -1.80 -3.20
N GLN A 17 6.44 -0.93 -4.17
CA GLN A 17 7.39 0.11 -4.62
C GLN A 17 7.72 1.15 -3.54
N LEU A 18 6.80 1.35 -2.60
CA LEU A 18 7.00 2.24 -1.45
C LEU A 18 7.61 1.51 -0.25
N ASP A 19 7.91 0.22 -0.33
CA ASP A 19 8.47 -0.56 0.77
C ASP A 19 9.99 -0.35 0.88
N ARG A 20 10.41 0.91 1.10
CA ARG A 20 11.82 1.31 1.13
C ARG A 20 12.24 1.63 2.56
N LYS A 21 13.45 1.19 2.93
CA LYS A 21 14.01 1.40 4.29
C LYS A 21 14.13 2.87 4.67
N GLU A 22 14.33 3.73 3.66
CA GLU A 22 14.44 5.20 3.80
C GLU A 22 13.16 5.84 4.38
N TYR A 23 12.01 5.17 4.29
CA TYR A 23 10.72 5.71 4.72
C TYR A 23 10.27 5.20 6.09
N GLY A 24 10.73 4.01 6.50
CA GLY A 24 10.16 3.26 7.63
C GLY A 24 10.97 3.28 8.93
N HIS A 25 12.15 3.93 8.96
CA HIS A 25 13.11 3.77 10.05
C HIS A 25 12.55 4.13 11.45
N ASP A 26 11.68 5.13 11.51
CA ASP A 26 11.10 5.62 12.78
C ASP A 26 9.63 5.19 12.98
N LEU A 27 9.10 4.30 12.14
CA LEU A 27 7.70 3.85 12.17
C LEU A 27 7.59 2.39 12.61
N SER A 28 6.51 2.07 13.34
CA SER A 28 6.13 0.68 13.55
C SER A 28 5.77 0.03 12.21
N GLN A 29 5.83 -1.31 12.13
CA GLN A 29 5.47 -2.04 10.91
C GLN A 29 4.06 -1.70 10.42
N ASP A 30 3.08 -1.61 11.32
CA ASP A 30 1.70 -1.30 10.97
C ASP A 30 1.52 0.17 10.55
N ALA A 31 2.19 1.09 11.26
CA ALA A 31 2.17 2.51 10.89
C ALA A 31 2.80 2.72 9.52
N PHE A 32 3.89 2.03 9.21
CA PHE A 32 4.53 2.10 7.90
C PHE A 32 3.63 1.55 6.78
N LEU A 33 2.99 0.40 7.00
CA LEU A 33 2.03 -0.17 6.05
C LEU A 33 0.83 0.75 5.82
N CYS A 34 0.25 1.27 6.88
CA CYS A 34 -0.89 2.20 6.81
C CYS A 34 -0.52 3.52 6.13
N THR A 35 0.70 4.02 6.36
CA THR A 35 1.18 5.25 5.72
C THR A 35 1.36 5.07 4.21
N ARG A 36 1.91 3.94 3.76
CA ARG A 36 2.00 3.61 2.33
C ARG A 36 0.61 3.54 1.70
N ALA A 37 -0.36 2.95 2.39
CA ALA A 37 -1.75 2.93 1.93
C ALA A 37 -2.36 4.34 1.87
N ALA A 38 -2.07 5.20 2.85
CA ALA A 38 -2.58 6.57 2.89
C ALA A 38 -2.01 7.39 1.74
N LEU A 39 -0.73 7.25 1.45
CA LEU A 39 -0.09 7.88 0.29
C LEU A 39 -0.73 7.42 -1.02
N VAL A 40 -0.97 6.13 -1.21
CA VAL A 40 -1.67 5.61 -2.41
C VAL A 40 -3.11 6.17 -2.49
N ALA A 41 -3.82 6.29 -1.38
CA ALA A 41 -5.19 6.82 -1.33
C ALA A 41 -5.27 8.32 -1.60
N ALA A 42 -4.37 9.10 -1.01
CA ALA A 42 -4.43 10.55 -1.00
C ALA A 42 -3.82 11.19 -2.25
N THR A 43 -2.99 10.46 -2.99
CA THR A 43 -2.09 11.07 -3.97
C THR A 43 -2.29 10.57 -5.40
N GLY A 44 -2.19 11.48 -6.35
CA GLY A 44 -2.14 11.15 -7.78
C GLY A 44 -0.74 10.69 -8.21
N ARG A 45 -0.63 10.21 -9.46
CA ARG A 45 0.61 9.69 -10.06
C ARG A 45 1.83 10.62 -9.91
N ALA A 46 1.62 11.93 -9.94
CA ALA A 46 2.69 12.92 -9.81
C ALA A 46 3.34 12.90 -8.42
N VAL A 47 2.54 12.84 -7.36
CA VAL A 47 3.00 12.85 -5.97
C VAL A 47 3.55 11.48 -5.58
N PHE A 48 2.93 10.39 -6.04
CA PHE A 48 3.52 9.05 -5.92
C PHE A 48 4.91 9.01 -6.57
N GLY A 49 5.04 9.58 -7.78
CA GLY A 49 6.32 9.70 -8.48
C GLY A 49 7.34 10.55 -7.72
N SER A 50 6.94 11.68 -7.14
CA SER A 50 7.86 12.53 -6.39
C SER A 50 8.40 11.85 -5.14
N VAL A 51 7.59 11.07 -4.43
CA VAL A 51 8.04 10.31 -3.25
C VAL A 51 9.02 9.20 -3.63
N LEU A 52 8.83 8.56 -4.79
CA LEU A 52 9.80 7.60 -5.30
C LEU A 52 11.15 8.23 -5.67
N GLN A 53 11.16 9.51 -6.04
CA GLN A 53 12.40 10.24 -6.38
C GLN A 53 13.07 10.86 -5.15
N ASP A 54 12.28 11.40 -4.22
CA ASP A 54 12.76 12.07 -3.01
C ASP A 54 12.09 11.48 -1.76
N PRO A 55 12.85 10.70 -0.96
CA PRO A 55 12.36 10.15 0.29
C PRO A 55 11.85 11.16 1.30
N ALA A 56 12.36 12.40 1.29
CA ALA A 56 11.90 13.44 2.20
C ALA A 56 10.42 13.81 1.96
N ALA A 57 9.92 13.60 0.74
CA ALA A 57 8.51 13.84 0.41
C ALA A 57 7.56 12.82 1.06
N PHE A 58 8.06 11.72 1.63
CA PHE A 58 7.26 10.77 2.41
C PHE A 58 6.92 11.30 3.81
N ALA A 59 7.79 12.11 4.41
CA ALA A 59 7.68 12.54 5.80
C ALA A 59 6.31 13.17 6.18
N PRO A 60 5.68 14.02 5.35
CA PRO A 60 4.36 14.59 5.66
C PRO A 60 3.26 13.55 5.90
N PHE A 61 3.36 12.38 5.26
CA PHE A 61 2.38 11.30 5.41
C PHE A 61 2.59 10.49 6.70
N ALA A 62 3.80 10.53 7.27
CA ALA A 62 4.17 9.80 8.48
C ALA A 62 3.83 10.55 9.78
N ILE A 63 3.65 11.88 9.74
CA ILE A 63 3.53 12.74 10.93
C ILE A 63 2.16 12.61 11.62
N ASP A 64 1.07 12.47 10.88
CA ASP A 64 -0.29 12.49 11.46
C ASP A 64 -0.89 11.08 11.69
N HIS A 65 -0.10 10.02 11.48
CA HIS A 65 -0.56 8.63 11.53
C HIS A 65 -1.90 8.43 10.78
N ILE A 66 -1.93 8.81 9.50
CA ILE A 66 -3.12 8.58 8.67
C ILE A 66 -3.27 7.07 8.46
N TRP A 67 -4.25 6.48 9.16
CA TRP A 67 -4.52 5.05 9.08
C TRP A 67 -5.47 4.73 7.92
N ALA A 68 -4.91 4.50 6.74
CA ALA A 68 -5.66 4.03 5.56
C ALA A 68 -5.75 2.49 5.48
N GLU A 69 -5.78 1.82 6.64
CA GLU A 69 -5.82 0.35 6.74
C GLU A 69 -6.99 -0.26 5.94
N SER A 70 -8.15 0.41 5.93
CA SER A 70 -9.33 -0.05 5.18
C SER A 70 -9.09 -0.24 3.68
N LEU A 71 -8.13 0.48 3.09
CA LEU A 71 -7.75 0.31 1.69
C LEU A 71 -7.17 -1.08 1.43
N LEU A 72 -6.39 -1.61 2.37
CA LEU A 72 -5.72 -2.91 2.27
C LEU A 72 -6.72 -4.06 2.14
N TYR A 73 -7.85 -3.96 2.84
CA TYR A 73 -8.92 -4.96 2.85
C TYR A 73 -9.98 -4.75 1.77
N THR A 74 -9.91 -3.63 1.03
CA THR A 74 -10.93 -3.28 0.02
C THR A 74 -11.07 -4.32 -1.09
N PRO A 75 -9.99 -4.87 -1.69
CA PRO A 75 -10.11 -5.87 -2.75
C PRO A 75 -10.76 -7.17 -2.26
N GLU A 76 -10.37 -7.66 -1.08
CA GLU A 76 -10.91 -8.87 -0.46
C GLU A 76 -12.40 -8.71 -0.17
N ARG A 77 -12.78 -7.61 0.50
CA ARG A 77 -14.18 -7.28 0.82
C ARG A 77 -15.03 -7.12 -0.44
N ALA A 78 -14.50 -6.51 -1.50
CA ALA A 78 -15.21 -6.38 -2.77
C ALA A 78 -15.41 -7.74 -3.45
N TYR A 79 -14.40 -8.61 -3.42
CA TYR A 79 -14.52 -9.97 -3.95
C TYR A 79 -15.56 -10.79 -3.18
N GLU A 80 -15.51 -10.76 -1.85
CA GLU A 80 -16.46 -11.47 -1.00
C GLU A 80 -17.89 -10.99 -1.23
N ARG A 81 -18.11 -9.68 -1.26
CA ARG A 81 -19.45 -9.11 -1.53
C ARG A 81 -20.00 -9.47 -2.90
N THR A 82 -19.15 -9.61 -3.92
CA THR A 82 -19.60 -9.89 -5.29
C THR A 82 -19.74 -11.37 -5.60
N THR A 83 -19.05 -12.24 -4.86
CA THR A 83 -19.00 -13.68 -5.16
C THR A 83 -19.57 -14.56 -4.05
N GLY A 84 -19.75 -14.03 -2.84
CA GLY A 84 -20.10 -14.78 -1.63
C GLY A 84 -18.98 -15.70 -1.14
N LYS A 85 -17.75 -15.57 -1.66
CA LYS A 85 -16.60 -16.42 -1.32
C LYS A 85 -15.51 -15.58 -0.70
N GLU A 86 -14.89 -16.10 0.35
CA GLU A 86 -13.64 -15.56 0.87
C GLU A 86 -12.52 -15.75 -0.16
N ARG A 87 -11.63 -14.76 -0.25
CA ARG A 87 -10.42 -14.83 -1.06
C ARG A 87 -9.24 -14.39 -0.20
N GLY A 88 -8.23 -15.24 -0.14
CA GLY A 88 -6.95 -14.90 0.48
C GLY A 88 -6.14 -13.90 -0.36
N ARG A 89 -5.10 -13.33 0.26
CA ARG A 89 -4.13 -12.45 -0.40
C ARG A 89 -3.24 -13.23 -1.36
N ASP A 90 -3.71 -13.38 -2.59
CA ASP A 90 -2.94 -13.97 -3.69
C ASP A 90 -2.67 -12.87 -4.73
N THR A 91 -1.65 -12.05 -4.44
CA THR A 91 -1.10 -11.03 -5.35
C THR A 91 0.37 -11.32 -5.61
N ARG A 92 0.88 -10.95 -6.79
CA ARG A 92 2.27 -11.24 -7.19
C ARG A 92 3.33 -10.63 -6.27
N HIS A 93 2.99 -9.51 -5.64
CA HIS A 93 3.84 -8.86 -4.66
C HIS A 93 3.19 -8.98 -3.28
N SER A 94 3.97 -9.37 -2.25
CA SER A 94 3.54 -9.17 -0.87
C SER A 94 3.89 -7.73 -0.50
N PHE A 95 2.92 -6.98 -0.01
CA PHE A 95 3.13 -5.60 0.43
C PHE A 95 3.25 -5.47 1.95
N GLU A 96 3.33 -6.59 2.66
CA GLU A 96 3.63 -6.59 4.09
C GLU A 96 4.95 -5.85 4.37
N SER A 97 5.06 -5.23 5.52
CA SER A 97 6.18 -4.33 5.82
C SER A 97 7.52 -5.03 5.67
N TYR A 98 8.42 -4.43 4.90
CA TYR A 98 9.77 -4.91 4.60
C TYR A 98 9.85 -6.19 3.76
N ALA A 99 8.77 -6.55 3.05
CA ALA A 99 8.76 -7.67 2.09
C ALA A 99 9.60 -7.39 0.84
N ASN A 100 9.79 -6.12 0.47
CA ASN A 100 10.76 -5.69 -0.53
C ASN A 100 12.14 -5.56 0.12
N THR A 101 12.93 -6.63 0.08
CA THR A 101 14.28 -6.64 0.65
C THR A 101 15.29 -5.77 -0.10
N GLU A 102 15.00 -5.46 -1.37
CA GLU A 102 15.82 -4.60 -2.23
C GLU A 102 15.59 -3.11 -1.97
N GLY A 103 14.44 -2.73 -1.40
CA GLY A 103 14.08 -1.35 -1.10
C GLY A 103 13.87 -0.50 -2.34
#